data_AF-A0A833PB27-F1
#
_entry.id   AF-A0A833PB27-F1
#
_cell.length_a   1.000
_cell.length_b   1.000
_cell.length_c   1.000
_cell.angle_alpha   90.00
_cell.angle_beta   90.00
_cell.angle_gamma   90.00
#
_symmetry.space_group_name_H-M   'P 1'
#
loop_
_entity.id
_entity.type
_entity.pdbx_description
1 polymer ?
#
loop_
_entity_poly.entity_id
_entity_poly.type
_entity_poly.pdbx_seq_one_letter_code
_entity_poly.pdbx_strand_id
1 'polypeptide(L)' 'MVKLKDGLDSDTAKKINKAIKESGVKVQSSIQGDKIRVTDKKRDTLQQVMAFLKEQQFGVPLQFNNFKD' A
#
# COMPACT_ATOMS: atom_id res chain seq x y z
N MET A 1 18.65 -14.91 -13.24
CA MET A 1 17.20 -14.94 -12.93
C MET A 1 16.89 -13.79 -11.99
N VAL A 2 16.38 -12.69 -12.51
CA VAL A 2 15.86 -11.59 -11.66
C VAL A 2 14.52 -12.10 -11.14
N LYS A 3 14.46 -12.50 -9.86
CA LYS A 3 13.17 -12.75 -9.21
C LYS A 3 12.49 -11.38 -9.13
N LEU A 4 11.67 -11.02 -10.13
CA LEU A 4 10.66 -9.99 -9.94
C LEU A 4 9.85 -10.48 -8.74
N LYS A 5 10.03 -9.85 -7.58
CA LYS A 5 9.08 -9.96 -6.48
C LYS A 5 7.83 -9.22 -6.93
N ASP A 6 7.04 -9.86 -7.80
CA ASP A 6 5.78 -9.34 -8.34
C ASP A 6 4.66 -9.30 -7.30
N GLY A 7 4.96 -9.71 -6.07
CA GLY A 7 4.02 -9.77 -4.96
C GLY A 7 4.62 -9.25 -3.66
N LEU A 8 3.82 -8.51 -2.90
CA LEU A 8 4.12 -8.23 -1.50
C LEU A 8 4.10 -9.54 -0.74
N ASP A 9 5.21 -9.87 -0.09
CA ASP A 9 5.26 -10.95 0.89
C ASP A 9 4.16 -10.72 1.95
N SER A 10 3.52 -11.78 2.44
CA SER A 10 2.42 -11.68 3.42
C SER A 10 2.79 -10.84 4.65
N ASP A 11 4.04 -10.90 5.10
CA ASP A 11 4.58 -10.06 6.16
C ASP A 11 4.60 -8.57 5.80
N THR A 12 5.11 -8.23 4.62
CA THR A 12 5.13 -6.84 4.12
C THR A 12 3.71 -6.34 3.90
N ALA A 13 2.82 -7.19 3.37
CA ALA A 13 1.43 -6.84 3.14
C ALA A 13 0.71 -6.50 4.47
N LYS A 14 0.93 -7.31 5.51
CA LYS A 14 0.43 -7.04 6.87
C LYS A 14 1.03 -5.77 7.45
N LYS A 15 2.34 -5.54 7.31
CA LYS A 15 3.02 -4.32 7.78
C LYS A 15 2.44 -3.07 7.14
N ILE A 16 2.27 -3.05 5.82
CA ILE A 16 1.68 -1.91 5.10
C ILE A 16 0.24 -1.70 5.55
N ASN A 17 -0.57 -2.75 5.61
CA ASN A 17 -1.96 -2.64 6.04
C ASN A 17 -2.08 -2.09 7.47
N LYS A 18 -1.18 -2.49 8.36
CA LYS A 18 -1.09 -1.96 9.73
C LYS A 18 -0.64 -0.50 9.73
N ALA A 19 0.40 -0.16 8.98
CA ALA A 19 0.91 1.22 8.85
C ALA A 19 -0.15 2.18 8.29
N ILE A 20 -0.95 1.74 7.31
CA ILE A 20 -2.08 2.51 6.79
C ILE A 20 -3.10 2.78 7.90
N LYS A 21 -3.45 1.77 8.71
CA LYS A 21 -4.37 1.96 9.85
C LYS A 21 -3.79 2.86 10.93
N GLU A 22 -2.49 2.75 11.20
CA GLU A 22 -1.78 3.58 12.19
C GLU A 22 -1.58 5.02 11.73
N SER A 23 -1.56 5.27 10.41
CA SER A 23 -1.48 6.62 9.85
C SER A 23 -2.67 7.50 10.23
N GLY A 24 -3.77 6.91 10.73
CA GLY A 24 -4.99 7.61 11.10
C GLY A 24 -5.80 8.12 9.89
N VAL A 25 -5.32 7.87 8.67
CA VAL A 25 -6.04 8.23 7.45
C VAL A 25 -7.26 7.32 7.31
N LYS A 26 -8.43 7.91 7.05
CA LYS A 26 -9.72 7.20 6.91
C LYS A 26 -9.85 6.42 5.59
N VAL A 27 -8.79 5.75 5.15
CA VAL A 27 -8.79 4.91 3.94
C VAL A 27 -9.15 3.47 4.27
N GLN A 28 -9.77 2.79 3.32
CA GLN A 28 -10.06 1.36 3.43
C GLN A 28 -8.99 0.56 2.69
N SER A 29 -8.23 -0.25 3.42
CA SER A 29 -7.20 -1.14 2.87
C SER A 29 -7.56 -2.61 3.05
N SER A 30 -7.42 -3.38 1.96
CA SER A 30 -7.68 -4.82 1.91
C SER A 30 -6.53 -5.55 1.23
N ILE A 31 -6.06 -6.64 1.83
CA ILE A 31 -5.03 -7.51 1.24
C ILE A 31 -5.72 -8.51 0.30
N GLN A 32 -5.34 -8.52 -0.98
CA GLN A 32 -5.79 -9.45 -2.00
C GLN A 32 -4.60 -10.28 -2.48
N GLY A 33 -4.41 -11.45 -1.86
CA GLY A 33 -3.27 -12.31 -2.12
C GLY A 33 -1.95 -11.61 -1.78
N ASP A 34 -1.23 -11.21 -2.80
CA ASP A 34 0.07 -10.55 -2.77
C ASP A 34 0.00 -9.04 -3.06
N LYS A 35 -1.21 -8.47 -3.13
CA LYS A 35 -1.45 -7.04 -3.40
C LYS A 35 -2.31 -6.41 -2.31
N ILE A 36 -2.21 -5.09 -2.16
CA ILE A 36 -3.09 -4.32 -1.27
C ILE A 36 -3.93 -3.39 -2.11
N ARG A 37 -5.24 -3.49 -1.97
CA ARG A 37 -6.19 -2.54 -2.54
C ARG A 37 -6.50 -1.48 -1.48
N VAL A 38 -6.23 -0.23 -1.82
CA VAL A 38 -6.60 0.94 -1.01
C VAL A 38 -7.72 1.69 -1.72
N THR A 39 -8.82 1.93 -1.01
CA THR A 39 -10.00 2.65 -1.50
C THR A 39 -10.28 3.82 -0.57
N ASP A 40 -10.52 5.00 -1.15
CA ASP A 40 -10.94 6.19 -0.39
C ASP A 40 -11.83 7.08 -1.26
N LYS A 41 -12.60 7.96 -0.63
CA LYS A 41 -13.47 8.93 -1.31
C LYS A 41 -12.74 10.23 -1.67
N LYS A 42 -11.67 10.56 -0.97
CA LYS A 42 -10.88 11.77 -1.17
C LYS A 42 -9.61 11.41 -1.91
N ARG A 43 -9.23 12.25 -2.88
CA ARG A 43 -7.97 12.09 -3.61
C ARG A 43 -6.76 12.48 -2.76
N ASP A 44 -6.93 13.47 -1.89
CA ASP A 44 -5.86 13.98 -1.01
C ASP A 44 -5.36 12.91 -0.04
N THR A 45 -6.27 12.13 0.55
CA THR A 45 -5.94 11.01 1.45
C THR A 45 -5.21 9.89 0.72
N LEU A 46 -5.61 9.57 -0.52
CA LEU A 46 -4.90 8.60 -1.35
C LEU A 46 -3.45 9.06 -1.61
N GLN A 47 -3.25 10.34 -1.94
CA GLN A 47 -1.91 10.89 -2.14
C GLN A 47 -1.09 10.90 -0.85
N GLN A 48 -1.69 11.26 0.29
CA GLN A 48 -1.04 11.23 1.60
C GLN A 48 -0.57 9.82 1.97
N VAL A 49 -1.42 8.80 1.80
CA VAL A 49 -1.04 7.41 2.08
C VAL A 49 0.07 6.93 1.15
N MET A 50 0.03 7.31 -0.13
CA MET A 50 1.11 6.97 -1.07
C MET A 50 2.44 7.62 -0.69
N ALA A 51 2.44 8.89 -0.27
CA ALA A 51 3.63 9.56 0.21
C ALA A 51 4.16 8.91 1.49
N PHE A 52 3.29 8.68 2.47
CA PHE A 52 3.62 8.01 3.72
C PHE A 52 4.23 6.62 3.50
N LEU A 53 3.62 5.82 2.62
CA LEU A 53 4.13 4.49 2.30
C LEU A 53 5.45 4.52 1.50
N LYS A 54 5.70 5.56 0.70
CA LYS A 54 6.99 5.77 0.02
C LYS A 54 8.09 6.19 0.99
N GLU A 55 7.76 7.01 1.99
CA GLU A 55 8.70 7.41 3.04
C GLU A 55 9.05 6.25 3.97
N GLN A 56 8.08 5.36 4.23
CA GLN A 56 8.32 4.14 4.98
C GLN A 56 9.18 3.17 4.17
N GLN A 57 10.40 2.92 4.65
CA GLN A 57 11.32 1.97 4.03
C GLN A 57 10.89 0.53 4.37
N PHE A 58 9.99 -0.02 3.57
CA PHE A 58 9.61 -1.44 3.68
C PHE A 58 10.62 -2.40 3.03
N GLY A 59 11.73 -1.88 2.49
CA GLY A 59 12.78 -2.66 1.82
C GLY A 59 12.34 -3.26 0.48
N VAL A 60 11.16 -2.87 -0.02
CA VAL A 60 10.64 -3.26 -1.33
C VAL A 60 10.14 -2.02 -2.07
N PRO A 61 10.37 -1.92 -3.38
CA PRO A 61 9.81 -0.84 -4.19
C PRO A 61 8.29 -1.01 -4.26
N LEU A 62 7.53 -0.10 -3.62
CA LEU A 62 6.09 -0.09 -3.73
C LEU A 62 5.67 0.51 -5.07
N GLN A 63 4.93 -0.27 -5.85
CA GLN A 63 4.28 0.20 -7.06
C GLN A 63 2.81 0.48 -6.77
N PHE A 64 2.37 1.70 -7.07
CA PHE A 64 0.98 2.09 -6.99
C PHE A 64 0.40 2.09 -8.40
N ASN A 65 -0.46 1.12 -8.69
CA ASN A 65 -1.09 0.94 -9.99
C ASN A 65 -2.62 0.84 -9.84
N ASN A 66 -3.33 0.98 -10.96
CA ASN A 66 -4.78 0.79 -11.04
C ASN A 66 -5.61 1.82 -10.23
N PHE A 67 -5.32 3.11 -10.44
CA PHE A 67 -6.17 4.21 -9.97
C PHE A 67 -7.51 4.14 -10.72
N LYS A 68 -8.61 3.97 -9.99
CA LYS A 68 -9.97 4.12 -10.51
C LYS A 68 -10.63 5.29 -9.78
N ASP A 69 -11.19 6.23 -10.53
CA ASP A 69 -12.17 7.22 -10.04
C ASP A 69 -13.51 6.53 -9.70
#